data_AF-A0A0Q0V3L9-F1
#
_entry.id   AF-A0A0Q0V3L9-F1
#
_cell.length_a   1.000
_cell.length_b   1.000
_cell.length_c   1.000
_cell.angle_alpha   90.00
_cell.angle_beta   90.00
_cell.angle_gamma   90.00
#
_symmetry.space_group_name_H-M   'P 1'
#
loop_
_entity.id
_entity.type
_entity.pdbx_description
1 polymer ?
#
loop_
_entity_poly.entity_id
_entity_poly.type
_entity_poly.pdbx_seq_one_letter_code
_entity_poly.pdbx_strand_id
1 'polypeptide(L)'
;MHDTLAEVHAILSRSKEALSQFQAILEPTIEQATDDHERLYWHHIYEEEEHRFDRWAALLPKLEEALANEAFLSRENGDFLRLLQAKK
;
A
#
# COMPACT_ATOMS: atom_id res chain seq x y z
N MET A 1 -7.02 -8.02 19.28
CA MET A 1 -6.37 -8.31 17.98
C MET A 1 -7.25 -7.89 16.82
N HIS A 2 -8.54 -8.24 16.83
CA HIS A 2 -9.51 -7.78 15.82
C HIS A 2 -9.53 -6.23 15.67
N ASP A 3 -9.69 -5.49 16.78
CA ASP A 3 -9.71 -4.01 16.73
C ASP A 3 -8.44 -3.39 16.16
N THR A 4 -7.27 -3.94 16.54
CA THR A 4 -5.97 -3.51 16.00
C THR A 4 -5.87 -3.77 14.50
N LEU A 5 -6.41 -4.90 14.03
CA LEU A 5 -6.42 -5.25 12.61
C LEU A 5 -7.38 -4.35 11.82
N ALA A 6 -8.52 -4.01 12.41
CA ALA A 6 -9.50 -3.11 11.82
C ALA A 6 -8.92 -1.69 11.68
N GLU A 7 -8.17 -1.24 12.70
CA GLU A 7 -7.46 0.03 12.65
C GLU A 7 -6.36 0.03 11.57
N VAL A 8 -5.58 -1.06 11.47
CA VAL A 8 -4.56 -1.22 10.41
C VAL A 8 -5.20 -1.23 9.02
N HIS A 9 -6.31 -1.94 8.83
CA HIS A 9 -7.06 -1.94 7.56
C HIS A 9 -7.57 -0.54 7.22
N ALA A 10 -8.13 0.18 8.18
CA ALA A 10 -8.61 1.55 7.99
C ALA A 10 -7.47 2.54 7.68
N ILE A 11 -6.30 2.40 8.30
CA ILE A 11 -5.11 3.20 7.97
C ILE A 11 -4.65 2.90 6.55
N LEU A 12 -4.47 1.63 6.19
CA LEU A 12 -3.97 1.25 4.88
C LEU A 12 -4.92 1.61 3.75
N SER A 13 -6.24 1.50 3.97
CA SER A 13 -7.26 1.90 3.00
C SER A 13 -7.18 3.41 2.72
N ARG A 14 -7.11 4.24 3.77
CA ARG A 14 -6.93 5.70 3.62
C ARG A 14 -5.60 6.06 2.97
N SER A 15 -4.51 5.37 3.34
CA SER A 15 -3.20 5.59 2.73
C SER A 15 -3.19 5.24 1.25
N LYS A 16 -3.89 4.18 0.82
CA LYS A 16 -4.03 3.80 -0.59
C LYS A 16 -4.75 4.89 -1.40
N GLU A 17 -5.81 5.48 -0.85
CA GLU A 17 -6.50 6.60 -1.48
C GLU A 17 -5.60 7.84 -1.59
N ALA A 18 -4.90 8.20 -0.50
CA ALA A 18 -3.96 9.31 -0.49
C ALA A 18 -2.82 9.12 -1.50
N LEU A 19 -2.33 7.88 -1.65
CA LEU A 19 -1.29 7.52 -2.60
C LEU A 19 -1.74 7.71 -4.06
N SER A 20 -2.96 7.27 -4.39
CA SER A 20 -3.52 7.49 -5.73
C SER A 20 -3.71 8.98 -6.04
N GLN A 21 -4.15 9.78 -5.06
CA GLN A 21 -4.24 11.23 -5.21
C GLN A 21 -2.85 11.87 -5.42
N PHE A 22 -1.84 11.40 -4.69
CA PHE A 22 -0.47 11.88 -4.84
C PHE A 22 0.10 11.56 -6.23
N GLN A 23 -0.12 10.35 -6.75
CA GLN A 23 0.28 9.98 -8.11
C GLN A 23 -0.38 10.88 -9.18
N ALA A 24 -1.67 11.19 -9.03
CA ALA A 24 -2.37 12.10 -9.94
C ALA A 24 -1.83 13.54 -9.90
N ILE A 25 -1.19 13.96 -8.81
CA ILE A 25 -0.48 15.24 -8.71
C ILE A 25 0.91 15.16 -9.37
N LEU A 26 1.57 14.01 -9.26
CA LEU A 26 2.90 13.80 -9.84
C LEU A 26 2.87 13.67 -11.37
N GLU A 27 1.86 13.04 -11.97
CA GLU A 27 1.73 12.91 -13.43
C GLU A 27 1.95 14.23 -14.18
N PRO A 28 1.18 15.32 -13.93
CA PRO A 28 1.41 16.58 -14.62
C PRO A 28 2.75 17.22 -14.27
N THR A 29 3.30 16.95 -13.08
CA THR A 29 4.61 17.46 -12.65
C THR A 29 5.75 16.81 -13.46
N ILE A 30 5.63 15.51 -13.78
CA ILE A 30 6.58 14.77 -14.61
C ILE A 30 6.46 15.24 -16.07
N GLU A 31 5.23 15.40 -16.58
CA GLU A 31 4.97 15.83 -17.96
C GLU A 31 5.45 17.27 -18.24
N GLN A 32 5.36 18.15 -17.25
CA GLN A 32 5.73 19.57 -17.36
C GLN A 32 7.16 19.86 -16.90
N ALA A 33 7.93 18.84 -16.51
CA ALA A 33 9.30 18.98 -16.05
C ALA A 33 10.16 19.72 -17.10
N THR A 34 10.94 20.69 -16.63
CA THR A 34 11.68 21.61 -17.50
C THR A 34 13.10 21.12 -17.83
N ASP A 35 13.60 20.15 -17.07
CA ASP A 35 14.89 19.51 -17.29
C ASP A 35 14.83 17.99 -17.01
N ASP A 36 15.85 17.28 -17.51
CA ASP A 36 15.92 15.82 -17.41
C ASP A 36 16.09 15.32 -15.98
N HIS A 37 16.73 16.09 -15.10
CA HIS A 37 16.93 15.71 -13.71
C HIS A 37 15.63 15.79 -12.92
N GLU A 38 14.89 16.89 -13.08
CA GLU A 38 13.56 17.09 -12.49
C GLU A 38 12.59 15.99 -12.93
N ARG A 39 12.56 15.68 -14.24
CA ARG A 39 11.71 14.61 -14.77
C ARG A 39 12.08 13.25 -14.17
N LEU A 40 13.37 12.90 -14.13
CA LEU A 40 13.85 11.64 -13.57
C LEU A 40 13.55 11.55 -12.06
N TYR A 41 13.71 12.64 -11.33
CA TYR A 41 13.44 12.72 -9.90
C TYR A 41 11.97 12.41 -9.59
N TRP A 42 11.05 13.10 -10.26
CA TRP A 42 9.62 12.89 -10.02
C TRP A 42 9.14 11.54 -10.54
N HIS A 43 9.68 11.07 -11.66
CA HIS A 43 9.35 9.75 -12.20
C HIS A 43 9.80 8.62 -11.27
N HIS A 44 10.99 8.73 -10.67
CA HIS A 44 11.46 7.73 -9.71
C HIS A 44 10.56 7.65 -8.48
N ILE A 45 10.14 8.79 -7.93
CA ILE A 45 9.18 8.83 -6.81
C ILE A 45 7.86 8.16 -7.23
N TYR A 46 7.37 8.46 -8.43
CA TYR A 46 6.15 7.86 -8.95
C TYR A 46 6.23 6.33 -9.03
N GLU A 47 7.34 5.78 -9.55
CA GLU A 47 7.58 4.33 -9.64
C GLU A 47 7.66 3.66 -8.26
N GLU A 48 8.32 4.28 -7.28
CA GLU A 48 8.38 3.76 -5.91
C GLU A 48 7.00 3.70 -5.24
N GLU A 49 6.18 4.71 -5.50
CA GLU A 49 4.81 4.80 -5.02
C GLU A 49 3.88 3.80 -5.73
N GLU A 50 4.07 3.53 -7.02
CA GLU A 50 3.36 2.48 -7.76
C GLU A 50 3.67 1.08 -7.18
N HIS A 51 4.95 0.77 -6.98
CA HIS A 51 5.34 -0.49 -6.33
C HIS A 51 4.75 -0.62 -4.91
N ARG A 52 4.61 0.48 -4.17
CA ARG A 52 3.97 0.49 -2.85
C ARG A 52 2.48 0.21 -2.96
N PHE A 53 1.81 0.81 -3.94
CA PHE A 53 0.40 0.59 -4.21
C PHE A 53 0.12 -0.89 -4.51
N ASP A 54 0.93 -1.54 -5.35
CA ASP A 54 0.79 -2.96 -5.68
C ASP A 54 0.89 -3.86 -4.44
N ARG A 55 1.86 -3.59 -3.57
CA ARG A 55 2.00 -4.32 -2.30
C ARG A 55 0.76 -4.15 -1.43
N TRP A 56 0.20 -2.95 -1.35
CA TRP A 56 -1.02 -2.69 -0.57
C TRP A 56 -2.27 -3.30 -1.21
N ALA A 57 -2.38 -3.29 -2.54
CA ALA A 57 -3.47 -3.93 -3.27
C ALA A 57 -3.49 -5.45 -3.04
N ALA A 58 -2.33 -6.08 -2.88
CA ALA A 58 -2.23 -7.49 -2.50
C ALA A 58 -2.47 -7.76 -1.00
N LEU A 59 -2.16 -6.79 -0.13
CA LEU A 59 -2.26 -6.93 1.33
C LEU A 59 -3.69 -6.70 1.86
N LEU A 60 -4.40 -5.69 1.33
CA LEU A 60 -5.73 -5.30 1.81
C LEU A 60 -6.77 -6.44 1.78
N PRO A 61 -6.92 -7.20 0.68
CA PRO A 61 -7.90 -8.29 0.63
C PRO A 61 -7.64 -9.37 1.68
N LYS A 62 -6.36 -9.60 1.98
CA LYS A 62 -5.94 -10.57 3.00
C LYS A 62 -6.22 -10.07 4.43
N LEU A 63 -6.16 -8.76 4.65
CA LEU A 63 -6.59 -8.15 5.91
C LEU A 63 -8.10 -8.23 6.07
N GLU A 64 -8.86 -8.06 4.99
CA GLU A 64 -10.33 -8.22 5.00
C GLU A 64 -10.75 -9.66 5.32
N GLU A 65 -10.10 -10.66 4.72
CA GLU A 65 -10.33 -12.07 5.04
C GLU A 65 -10.02 -12.37 6.52
N ALA A 66 -8.93 -11.79 7.04
CA ALA A 66 -8.52 -11.93 8.43
C ALA A 66 -9.48 -11.24 9.41
N LEU A 67 -10.14 -10.15 9.00
CA LEU A 67 -11.19 -9.48 9.76
C LEU A 67 -12.50 -10.28 9.73
N ALA A 68 -12.84 -10.90 8.60
CA ALA A 68 -14.07 -11.68 8.43
C ALA A 68 -14.02 -13.05 9.12
N ASN A 69 -12.82 -13.60 9.33
CA ASN A 69 -12.64 -14.93 9.92
C ASN A 69 -11.59 -14.91 11.05
N GLU A 70 -12.03 -14.87 12.30
CA GLU A 70 -11.12 -14.87 13.46
C GLU A 70 -10.22 -16.11 13.53
N ALA A 71 -10.61 -17.24 12.93
CA ALA A 71 -9.75 -18.44 12.87
C ALA A 71 -8.52 -18.24 11.95
N PHE A 72 -8.60 -17.32 10.98
CA PHE A 72 -7.49 -16.91 10.14
C PHE A 72 -6.38 -16.20 10.95
N LEU A 73 -6.73 -15.61 12.09
CA LEU A 73 -5.79 -14.97 13.02
C LEU A 73 -5.09 -15.96 13.96
N SER A 74 -5.39 -17.26 13.84
CA SER A 74 -4.71 -18.26 14.65
C SER A 74 -3.21 -18.27 14.33
N ARG A 75 -2.39 -18.42 15.38
CA ARG A 75 -0.92 -18.40 15.32
C ARG A 75 -0.32 -19.49 14.42
N GLU A 76 -1.12 -20.50 14.07
CA GLU A 76 -0.78 -21.61 13.18
C GLU A 76 -0.99 -21.28 11.70
N ASN A 77 -1.65 -20.16 11.38
CA ASN A 77 -1.85 -19.73 10.01
C ASN A 77 -0.58 -19.06 9.46
N GLY A 78 0.26 -19.86 8.78
CA GLY A 78 1.48 -19.38 8.12
C GLY A 78 1.26 -18.27 7.10
N ASP A 79 0.03 -18.09 6.61
CA ASP A 79 -0.34 -17.01 5.71
C ASP A 79 -0.45 -15.67 6.44
N PHE A 80 -0.91 -15.66 7.69
CA PHE A 80 -0.93 -14.46 8.54
C PHE A 80 0.48 -13.97 8.89
N LEU A 81 1.42 -14.89 9.15
CA LEU A 81 2.82 -14.51 9.39
C LEU A 81 3.49 -13.94 8.12
N ARG A 82 3.18 -14.51 6.95
CA ARG A 82 3.65 -13.98 5.65
C ARG A 82 3.08 -12.60 5.34
N LEU A 83 1.82 -12.34 5.71
CA LEU A 83 1.18 -11.01 5.65
C LEU A 83 1.96 -9.95 6.44
N LEU A 84 2.41 -10.28 7.65
CA LEU A 84 3.19 -9.35 8.48
C LEU A 84 4.61 -9.11 7.97
N GLN A 85 5.19 -10.11 7.28
CA GLN A 85 6.55 -10.07 6.73
C GLN A 85 6.66 -9.33 5.40
N ALA A 86 5.54 -8.97 4.74
CA ALA A 86 5.54 -8.13 3.54
C ALA A 86 6.10 -6.71 3.78
N LYS A 87 6.43 -6.35 5.03
CA LYS A 87 7.34 -5.25 5.38
C LYS A 87 8.80 -5.69 5.19
N LYS A 88 9.30 -5.73 3.96
CA LYS A 88 10.73 -5.62 3.71
C LYS A 88 11.00 -4.87 2.43
#